data_AF-A0A7K3KNC4-F1
#
_entry.id   AF-A0A7K3KNC4-F1
#
_cell.length_a   1.000
_cell.length_b   1.000
_cell.length_c   1.000
_cell.angle_alpha   90.00
_cell.angle_beta   90.00
_cell.angle_gamma   90.00
#
_symmetry.space_group_name_H-M   'P 1'
#
loop_
_entity.id
_entity.type
_entity.pdbx_description
1 polymer ?
#
loop_
_entity_poly.entity_id
_entity_poly.type
_entity_poly.pdbx_seq_one_letter_code
_entity_poly.pdbx_strand_id
1 'polypeptide(L)' 'MGPGIGIGIACYGCCVGSARQPELAGRLFTNFIIGAALAEALALIGFVLTFIV' A
#
# COMPACT_ATOMS: atom_id res chain seq x y z
N MET A 1 -3.73 -13.02 4.59
CA MET A 1 -4.77 -12.00 4.32
C MET A 1 -4.39 -10.66 4.96
N GLY A 2 -3.12 -10.24 4.90
CA GLY A 2 -2.65 -9.02 5.57
C GLY A 2 -2.48 -7.87 4.55
N PRO A 3 -1.23 -7.49 4.24
CA PRO A 3 -0.93 -6.34 3.38
C PRO A 3 -1.55 -6.45 1.99
N GLY A 4 -1.62 -7.65 1.39
CA GLY A 4 -2.13 -7.82 0.02
C GLY A 4 -3.56 -7.33 -0.21
N ILE A 5 -4.47 -7.45 0.77
CA ILE A 5 -5.83 -6.92 0.65
C ILE A 5 -5.82 -5.40 0.82
N GLY A 6 -5.10 -4.89 1.82
CA GLY A 6 -4.99 -3.45 2.07
C GLY A 6 -4.37 -2.69 0.91
N ILE A 7 -3.29 -3.24 0.33
CA ILE A 7 -2.61 -2.70 -0.84
C ILE A 7 -3.50 -2.81 -2.08
N GLY A 8 -4.24 -3.91 -2.25
CA GLY A 8 -5.20 -4.06 -3.34
C GLY A 8 -6.29 -2.97 -3.32
N ILE A 9 -6.86 -2.69 -2.15
CA ILE A 9 -7.85 -1.61 -1.97
C ILE A 9 -7.22 -0.23 -2.20
N ALA A 10 -6.04 0.02 -1.66
CA ALA A 10 -5.31 1.28 -1.85
C ALA A 10 -4.95 1.51 -3.32
N CYS A 11 -4.55 0.46 -4.04
CA CYS A 11 -4.25 0.49 -5.47
C CYS A 11 -5.49 0.86 -6.28
N TYR A 12 -6.63 0.22 -6.00
CA TYR A 12 -7.90 0.58 -6.64
C TYR A 12 -8.25 2.06 -6.40
N GLY A 13 -8.12 2.56 -5.17
CA GLY A 13 -8.32 3.96 -4.83
C GLY A 13 -7.39 4.90 -5.59
N CYS A 14 -6.11 4.53 -5.74
CA CYS A 14 -5.12 5.27 -6.51
C CYS A 14 -5.50 5.31 -8.00
N CYS A 15 -5.92 4.20 -8.61
CA CYS A 15 -6.33 4.15 -10.01
C CYS A 15 -7.58 5.01 -10.28
N VAL A 16 -8.61 4.88 -9.44
CA VAL A 16 -9.85 5.66 -9.58
C VAL A 16 -9.61 7.15 -9.32
N GLY A 17 -8.80 7.47 -8.31
CA GLY A 17 -8.42 8.86 -7.99
C GLY A 17 -7.65 9.51 -9.13
N SER A 18 -6.65 8.83 -9.67
CA SER A 18 -5.86 9.32 -10.81
C SER A 18 -6.68 9.43 -12.09
N ALA A 19 -7.65 8.54 -12.31
CA ALA A 19 -8.58 8.64 -13.44
C ALA A 19 -9.53 9.84 -13.33
N ARG A 20 -9.92 10.23 -12.11
CA ARG A 20 -10.81 11.38 -11.86
C ARG A 20 -10.07 12.72 -11.85
N GLN A 21 -8.86 12.76 -11.28
CA GLN A 21 -8.03 13.96 -11.20
C GLN A 21 -6.58 13.64 -11.61
N PRO A 22 -6.27 13.66 -12.92
CA PRO A 22 -4.95 13.32 -13.44
C PRO A 22 -3.83 14.21 -12.91
N GLU A 23 -4.13 15.48 -12.65
CA GLU A 23 -3.19 16.46 -12.07
C GLU A 23 -2.74 16.11 -10.64
N LEU A 24 -3.49 15.27 -9.92
CA LEU A 24 -3.10 14.75 -8.61
C LEU A 24 -2.42 13.38 -8.67
N ALA A 25 -2.33 12.75 -9.84
CA ALA A 25 -1.87 11.36 -9.98
C ALA A 25 -0.48 11.12 -9.38
N GLY A 26 0.45 12.06 -9.57
CA GLY A 26 1.79 11.97 -8.97
C GLY A 26 1.76 11.94 -7.44
N ARG A 27 0.96 12.81 -6.81
CA ARG A 27 0.81 12.86 -5.34
C ARG A 27 0.07 11.63 -4.81
N LEU A 28 -0.97 11.17 -5.53
CA LEU A 28 -1.71 9.97 -5.18
C LEU A 28 -0.81 8.72 -5.20
N PHE A 29 0.05 8.61 -6.22
CA PHE A 29 0.99 7.51 -6.33
C PHE A 29 2.05 7.55 -5.21
N THR A 30 2.59 8.73 -4.88
CA THR A 30 3.52 8.86 -3.75
C THR A 30 2.88 8.42 -2.43
N ASN A 31 1.64 8.85 -2.16
CA ASN A 31 0.91 8.44 -0.97
C ASN A 31 0.60 6.94 -0.95
N PHE A 32 0.25 6.36 -2.11
CA PHE A 32 0.05 4.93 -2.26
C PHE A 32 1.31 4.15 -1.92
N ILE A 33 2.48 4.54 -2.44
CA ILE A 33 3.75 3.86 -2.15
C ILE A 33 4.12 3.96 -0.67
N ILE A 34 3.92 5.11 -0.03
CA ILE A 34 4.16 5.27 1.42
C ILE A 34 3.24 4.32 2.20
N GLY A 35 1.95 4.29 1.89
CA GLY A 35 0.99 3.39 2.55
C GLY A 35 1.30 1.91 2.33
N ALA A 36 1.66 1.54 1.10
CA ALA A 36 2.04 0.17 0.76
C ALA A 36 3.33 -0.26 1.47
N ALA A 37 4.34 0.60 1.54
CA ALA A 37 5.58 0.33 2.25
C ALA A 37 5.36 0.11 3.75
N LEU A 38 4.46 0.89 4.38
CA LEU A 38 4.09 0.68 5.78
C LEU A 38 3.35 -0.64 6.01
N ALA A 39 2.41 -0.98 5.12
CA ALA A 39 1.70 -2.25 5.18
C ALA A 39 2.65 -3.46 5.03
N GLU A 40 3.59 -3.38 4.07
CA GLU A 40 4.62 -4.39 3.87
C GLU A 40 5.59 -4.47 5.05
N ALA A 41 6.02 -3.34 5.61
CA ALA A 41 6.93 -3.33 6.76
C ALA A 41 6.35 -4.09 7.96
N LEU A 42 5.07 -3.89 8.27
CA LEU A 42 4.40 -4.61 9.36
C LEU A 42 4.27 -6.11 9.07
N ALA A 43 4.01 -6.47 7.81
CA ALA A 43 3.97 -7.87 7.39
C ALA A 43 5.35 -8.54 7.50
N LEU A 44 6.42 -7.86 7.08
CA LEU A 44 7.79 -8.36 7.21
C LEU A 44 8.19 -8.51 8.67
N ILE A 45 7.80 -7.59 9.56
CA ILE A 45 8.01 -7.74 11.00
C ILE A 45 7.33 -9.00 11.52
N GLY A 46 6.04 -9.20 11.21
CA GLY A 46 5.31 -10.42 11.61
C GLY A 46 5.91 -11.71 11.03
N PHE A 47 6.37 -11.66 9.77
CA PHE A 47 7.05 -12.78 9.12
C PHE A 47 8.38 -13.12 9.82
N VAL A 48 9.24 -12.12 10.06
CA VAL A 48 10.54 -12.32 10.72
C VAL A 48 10.39 -12.83 12.14
N LEU A 49 9.41 -12.30 12.91
CA LEU A 49 9.13 -12.78 14.26
C LEU A 49 8.82 -14.29 14.30
N THR A 50 8.20 -14.84 13.25
CA THR A 50 7.88 -16.27 13.14
C THR A 50 9.12 -17.17 13.06
N PHE A 51 10.29 -16.63 12.72
CA PHE A 51 11.57 -17.37 12.70
C PHE A 51 12.41 -17.18 13.97
N ILE A 52 12.07 -16.19 14.80
CA ILE A 52 12.85 -15.84 16.01
C ILE A 52 12.22 -16.49 17.26
N VAL A 53 10.91 -16.72 17.25
CA VAL A 53 10.16 -17.45 18.29
C VAL A 53 10.04 -18.94 17.96
#